data_AF-A0A4U6RJC7-F1
#
_entry.id   AF-A0A4U6RJC7-F1
#
_cell.length_a   1.000
_cell.length_b   1.000
_cell.length_c   1.000
_cell.angle_alpha   90.00
_cell.angle_beta   90.00
_cell.angle_gamma   90.00
#
_symmetry.space_group_name_H-M   'P 1'
#
loop_
_entity.id
_entity.type
_entity.pdbx_description
1 polymer ?
#
loop_
_entity_poly.entity_id
_entity_poly.type
_entity_poly.pdbx_seq_one_letter_code
_entity_poly.pdbx_strand_id
1 'polypeptide(L)' 'MSRDASELARRLARDAEAVCRHYLSNGRRQGRYWTVGDVRNAPGRSMFVRLSGPESGPGAAGH' A
#
# COMPACT_ATOMS: atom_id res chain seq x y z
N MET A 1 -4.29 -8.17 24.85
CA MET A 1 -3.91 -8.37 23.44
C MET A 1 -3.68 -7.02 22.79
N SER A 2 -2.52 -6.42 23.02
CA SER A 2 -2.06 -5.26 22.24
C SER A 2 -1.89 -5.74 20.80
N ARG A 3 -2.76 -5.31 19.89
CA ARG A 3 -2.55 -5.55 18.45
C ARG A 3 -1.27 -4.81 18.08
N ASP A 4 -0.20 -5.56 17.88
CA ASP A 4 1.07 -5.00 17.46
C ASP A 4 0.87 -4.31 16.10
N ALA A 5 1.32 -3.06 15.98
CA ALA A 5 1.20 -2.29 14.73
C ALA A 5 1.82 -3.05 13.55
N SER A 6 2.85 -3.86 13.81
CA SER A 6 3.53 -4.70 12.82
C SER A 6 2.61 -5.81 12.30
N GLU A 7 1.77 -6.40 13.16
CA GLU A 7 0.83 -7.44 12.73
C GLU A 7 -0.32 -6.84 11.92
N LEU A 8 -0.80 -5.65 12.30
CA LEU A 8 -1.78 -4.92 11.50
C LEU A 8 -1.21 -4.55 10.13
N ALA A 9 0.02 -4.02 10.08
CA ALA A 9 0.69 -3.68 8.84
C ALA A 9 0.84 -4.89 7.91
N ARG A 10 1.26 -6.05 8.45
CA ARG A 10 1.34 -7.30 7.69
C ARG A 10 0.00 -7.75 7.11
N ARG A 11 -1.08 -7.64 7.89
CA ARG A 11 -2.44 -7.97 7.43
C ARG A 11 -2.85 -7.05 6.27
N LEU A 12 -2.64 -5.75 6.41
CA LEU A 12 -2.96 -4.77 5.36
C LEU A 12 -2.10 -4.96 4.10
N ALA A 13 -0.83 -5.33 4.26
CA ALA A 13 0.09 -5.56 3.15
C ALA A 13 -0.35 -6.72 2.23
N ARG A 14 -0.97 -7.78 2.79
CA ARG A 14 -1.52 -8.88 1.98
C ARG A 14 -2.66 -8.43 1.06
N ASP A 15 -3.42 -7.44 1.50
CA ASP A 15 -4.55 -6.86 0.77
C ASP A 15 -4.21 -5.47 0.21
N ALA A 16 -2.93 -5.17 -0.04
CA ALA A 16 -2.44 -3.82 -0.35
C ALA A 16 -3.21 -3.15 -1.51
N GLU A 17 -3.57 -3.89 -2.55
CA GLU A 17 -4.35 -3.32 -3.66
C GLU A 17 -5.79 -2.96 -3.25
N ALA A 18 -6.46 -3.79 -2.45
CA ALA A 18 -7.80 -3.50 -1.96
C ALA A 18 -7.79 -2.28 -1.04
N VAL A 19 -6.78 -2.18 -0.15
CA VAL A 19 -6.56 -1.02 0.70
C VAL A 19 -6.33 0.25 -0.14
N CYS A 20 -5.47 0.18 -1.16
CA CYS A 20 -5.23 1.31 -2.07
C CYS A 20 -6.49 1.72 -2.84
N ARG A 21 -7.28 0.76 -3.34
CA ARG A 21 -8.55 1.07 -4.02
C ARG A 21 -9.55 1.77 -3.10
N HIS A 22 -9.54 1.46 -1.82
CA HIS A 22 -10.46 2.04 -0.84
C HIS A 22 -10.02 3.44 -0.36
N TYR A 23 -8.76 3.60 0.04
CA TYR A 23 -8.26 4.85 0.65
C TYR A 23 -7.53 5.77 -0.33
N LEU A 24 -6.93 5.22 -1.38
CA LEU A 24 -6.13 5.92 -2.39
C LEU A 24 -6.75 5.81 -3.79
N SER A 25 -8.08 5.96 -3.86
CA SER A 25 -8.91 5.73 -5.05
C SER A 25 -8.56 6.60 -6.27
N ASN A 26 -7.92 7.76 -6.09
CA ASN A 26 -7.45 8.62 -7.19
C ASN A 26 -6.12 8.13 -7.80
N GLY A 27 -5.52 7.11 -7.20
CA GLY A 27 -4.36 6.43 -7.77
C GLY A 27 -4.74 5.36 -8.78
N ARG A 28 -3.72 4.67 -9.30
CA ARG A 28 -3.91 3.58 -10.26
C ARG A 28 -2.82 2.52 -10.15
N ARG A 29 -3.17 1.28 -10.48
CA ARG A 29 -2.21 0.18 -10.59
C ARG A 29 -1.29 0.37 -11.80
N GLN A 30 0.01 0.33 -11.55
CA GLN A 30 1.10 0.33 -12.54
C GLN A 30 2.03 -0.85 -12.22
N GLY A 31 1.78 -2.00 -12.87
CA GLY A 31 2.52 -3.24 -12.63
C GLY A 31 2.34 -3.75 -11.21
N ARG A 32 3.43 -3.75 -10.42
CA ARG A 32 3.47 -4.16 -9.01
C ARG A 32 3.30 -2.99 -8.04
N TYR A 33 2.95 -1.81 -8.53
CA TYR A 33 2.82 -0.61 -7.72
C TYR A 33 1.43 0.01 -7.88
N TRP A 34 0.94 0.65 -6.84
CA TRP A 34 -0.12 1.64 -6.90
C TRP A 34 0.51 3.01 -6.91
N THR A 35 0.15 3.89 -7.84
CA THR A 35 0.73 5.25 -7.91
C THR A 35 -0.35 6.29 -7.65
N VAL A 36 -0.04 7.28 -6.80
CA VAL A 36 -0.92 8.38 -6.40
C VAL A 36 -0.09 9.66 -6.24
N GLY A 37 -0.74 10.82 -6.10
CA GLY A 37 -0.07 12.10 -5.88
C GLY A 37 0.54 12.21 -4.49
N ASP A 38 -0.25 11.89 -3.45
CA ASP A 38 0.17 12.00 -2.06
C ASP A 38 -0.68 11.14 -1.11
N VAL A 39 -0.35 11.21 0.19
CA VAL A 39 -1.05 10.51 1.29
C VAL A 39 -2.49 11.00 1.52
N ARG A 40 -2.86 12.16 0.98
CA ARG A 40 -4.21 12.73 1.05
C ARG A 40 -5.07 12.33 -0.16
N ASN A 41 -4.60 11.35 -0.94
CA ASN A 41 -5.26 10.86 -2.15
C ASN A 41 -5.38 11.94 -3.24
N ALA A 42 -4.46 12.91 -3.32
CA ALA A 42 -4.40 13.76 -4.51
C ALA A 42 -4.03 12.92 -5.74
N PRO A 43 -4.60 13.19 -6.93
CA PRO A 43 -4.15 12.54 -8.15
C PRO A 43 -2.70 12.93 -8.46
N GLY A 44 -1.94 12.01 -9.06
CA GLY A 44 -0.54 12.28 -9.42
C GLY A 44 0.32 11.03 -9.44
N ARG A 45 1.64 11.22 -9.46
CA ARG A 45 2.62 10.13 -9.58
C ARG A 45 3.80 10.23 -8.60
N SER A 46 3.69 11.07 -7.58
CA SER A 46 4.81 11.38 -6.68
C SER A 46 4.95 10.37 -5.54
N MET A 47 3.90 9.61 -5.24
CA MET A 47 3.90 8.54 -4.24
C MET A 47 3.52 7.20 -4.89
N PHE A 48 4.09 6.11 -4.39
CA PHE A 48 3.66 4.78 -4.75
C PHE A 48 3.60 3.85 -3.53
N VAL A 49 2.80 2.79 -3.64
CA VAL A 49 2.73 1.68 -2.70
C VAL A 49 3.04 0.40 -3.44
N ARG A 50 3.89 -0.46 -2.88
CA ARG A 50 4.16 -1.77 -3.49
C ARG A 50 3.00 -2.75 -3.23
N LEU A 51 2.45 -3.33 -4.29
CA LEU A 51 1.32 -4.26 -4.23
C LEU A 51 1.73 -5.72 -4.04
N SER A 52 2.99 -6.06 -4.32
CA SER A 52 3.50 -7.42 -4.17
C SER A 52 4.96 -7.45 -3.75
N GLY A 53 5.29 -8.43 -2.89
CA GLY A 53 6.58 -8.58 -2.25
C GLY A 53 6.48 -9.55 -1.07
N PRO A 54 7.58 -9.78 -0.33
CA PRO A 54 7.53 -10.51 0.93
C PRO A 54 6.60 -9.83 1.95
N GLU A 55 6.17 -10.58 2.98
CA GLU A 55 5.34 -10.02 4.06
C GLU A 55 6.12 -9.08 4.99
N SER A 56 7.45 -9.08 4.93
CA SER A 56 8.31 -8.20 5.70
C SER A 56 9.69 -8.05 5.07
N GLY A 57 10.38 -6.96 5.43
CA GLY A 57 11.73 -6.66 4.97
C GLY A 57 11.76 -5.81 3.69
N PRO A 58 12.96 -5.60 3.12
CA PRO A 58 13.13 -4.78 1.92
C PRO A 58 12.25 -5.27 0.76
N GLY A 59 11.48 -4.35 0.19
CA GLY A 59 10.58 -4.67 -0.93
C GLY A 59 9.29 -5.38 -0.54
N ALA A 60 8.92 -5.39 0.74
CA ALA A 60 7.62 -5.90 1.18
C ALA A 60 6.43 -5.16 0.56
N ALA A 61 5.30 -5.84 0.43
CA ALA A 61 4.04 -5.21 0.02
C ALA A 61 3.56 -4.21 1.10
N GLY A 62 2.81 -3.18 0.69
CA GLY A 62 2.31 -2.13 1.57
C GLY A 62 3.34 -1.09 2.01
N HIS A 63 4.60 -1.22 1.57
CA HIS A 63 5.70 -0.28 1.82
C HIS A 63 5.83 0.76 0.69
#